data_AF-A0A937WAA3-F1
#
_entry.id   AF-A0A937WAA3-F1
#
_cell.length_a   1.000
_cell.length_b   1.000
_cell.length_c   1.000
_cell.angle_alpha   90.00
_cell.angle_beta   90.00
_cell.angle_gamma   90.00
#
_symmetry.space_group_name_H-M   'P 1'
#
loop_
_entity.id
_entity.type
_entity.pdbx_description
1 polymer ?
#
loop_
_entity_poly.entity_id
_entity_poly.type
_entity_poly.pdbx_seq_one_letter_code
_entity_poly.pdbx_strand_id
1 'polypeptide(L)'
;MPYVTSAERIGMRKGLEQGLQQGLQQGLQQGFLIEGREMILKELDRFGELPSIISSAVNQIEDKDVLKSLLRCAIRCTSLEEFKQALNGRI
;
A
#
# COMPACT_ATOMS: atom_id res chain seq x y z
N MET A 1 -10.56 36.55 -30.48
CA MET A 1 -9.72 35.77 -29.54
C MET A 1 -10.58 35.45 -28.33
N PRO A 2 -10.78 34.17 -27.95
CA PRO A 2 -11.63 33.84 -26.82
C PRO A 2 -10.97 34.35 -25.53
N TYR A 3 -11.65 35.26 -24.83
CA TYR A 3 -11.15 35.83 -23.59
C TYR A 3 -11.45 34.85 -22.46
N VAL A 4 -10.43 34.13 -22.01
CA VAL A 4 -10.52 33.33 -20.79
C VAL A 4 -10.79 34.32 -19.65
N THR A 5 -12.01 34.29 -19.15
CA THR A 5 -12.52 35.17 -18.10
C THR A 5 -11.69 34.96 -16.84
N SER A 6 -11.50 35.99 -16.00
CA SER A 6 -10.75 35.86 -14.74
C SER A 6 -11.24 34.67 -13.90
N ALA A 7 -12.55 34.39 -13.91
CA ALA A 7 -13.16 33.23 -13.27
C ALA A 7 -12.68 31.88 -13.85
N GLU A 8 -12.60 31.75 -15.18
CA GLU A 8 -12.12 30.53 -15.86
C GLU A 8 -10.65 30.26 -15.55
N ARG A 9 -9.81 31.31 -15.52
CA ARG A 9 -8.39 31.20 -15.17
C ARG A 9 -8.18 30.78 -13.70
N ILE A 10 -9.04 31.23 -12.80
CA ILE A 10 -9.02 30.83 -11.38
C ILE A 10 -9.53 29.39 -11.23
N GLY A 11 -10.59 29.02 -11.94
CA GLY A 11 -11.15 27.66 -11.93
C GLY A 11 -10.15 26.62 -12.41
N MET A 12 -9.43 26.89 -13.51
CA MET A 12 -8.38 26.00 -14.01
C MET A 12 -7.23 25.81 -13.01
N ARG A 13 -6.77 26.90 -12.36
CA ARG A 13 -5.71 26.80 -11.35
C ARG A 13 -6.16 25.99 -10.13
N LYS A 14 -7.34 26.29 -9.59
CA LYS A 14 -7.90 25.54 -8.46
C LYS A 14 -8.12 24.07 -8.79
N GLY A 15 -8.65 23.77 -9.98
CA GLY A 15 -8.85 22.39 -10.42
C GLY A 15 -7.54 21.62 -10.54
N LEU A 16 -6.49 22.25 -11.08
CA LEU A 16 -5.16 21.65 -11.15
C LEU A 16 -4.55 21.43 -9.76
N GLU A 17 -4.62 22.42 -8.87
CA GLU A 17 -4.13 22.31 -7.49
C GLU A 17 -4.86 21.21 -6.71
N GLN A 18 -6.18 21.16 -6.79
CA GLN A 18 -6.98 20.13 -6.14
C GLN A 18 -6.70 18.73 -6.70
N GLY A 19 -6.62 18.59 -8.03
CA GLY A 19 -6.30 17.33 -8.68
C GLY A 19 -4.91 16.82 -8.32
N LEU A 20 -3.91 17.71 -8.29
CA LEU A 20 -2.55 17.37 -7.88
C LEU A 20 -2.49 16.96 -6.41
N GLN A 21 -3.17 17.68 -5.52
CA GLN A 21 -3.20 17.37 -4.10
C GLN A 21 -3.87 16.01 -3.82
N GLN A 22 -4.99 15.73 -4.48
CA GLN A 22 -5.69 14.44 -4.37
C GLN A 22 -4.83 13.30 -4.92
N GLY A 23 -4.24 13.47 -6.10
CA GLY A 23 -3.37 12.47 -6.72
C GLY A 23 -2.15 12.17 -5.86
N LEU A 24 -1.51 13.19 -5.28
CA LEU A 24 -0.35 13.02 -4.40
C LEU A 24 -0.74 12.26 -3.12
N GLN A 25 -1.86 12.61 -2.48
CA GLN A 25 -2.31 11.88 -1.28
C GLN A 25 -2.63 10.42 -1.57
N GLN A 26 -3.31 10.12 -2.68
CA GLN A 26 -3.61 8.75 -3.08
C GLN A 26 -2.33 7.97 -3.40
N GLY A 27 -1.41 8.57 -4.17
CA GLY A 27 -0.13 7.97 -4.52
C GLY A 27 0.73 7.65 -3.29
N LEU A 28 0.81 8.57 -2.33
CA LEU A 28 1.51 8.33 -1.07
C LEU A 28 0.86 7.20 -0.26
N GLN A 29 -0.47 7.18 -0.13
CA GLN A 29 -1.14 6.10 0.59
C GLN A 29 -0.90 4.73 -0.06
N GLN A 30 -1.03 4.64 -1.38
CA GLN A 30 -0.77 3.40 -2.11
C GLN A 30 0.70 2.99 -2.00
N GLY A 31 1.64 3.94 -2.11
CA GLY A 31 3.07 3.68 -1.95
C GLY A 31 3.41 3.03 -0.61
N PHE A 32 2.85 3.54 0.49
CA PHE A 32 3.03 2.92 1.82
C PHE A 32 2.51 1.48 1.89
N LEU A 33 1.39 1.18 1.24
CA LEU A 33 0.83 -0.16 1.23
C LEU A 33 1.68 -1.10 0.36
N ILE A 34 2.07 -0.66 -0.83
CA ILE A 34 2.90 -1.44 -1.74
C ILE A 34 4.24 -1.75 -1.09
N GLU A 35 4.92 -0.74 -0.53
CA GLU A 35 6.22 -0.91 0.12
C GLU A 35 6.16 -1.88 1.30
N GLY A 36 5.14 -1.76 2.16
CA GLY A 36 4.98 -2.68 3.29
C GLY A 36 4.69 -4.11 2.85
N ARG A 37 3.92 -4.30 1.77
CA ARG A 37 3.67 -5.63 1.19
C ARG A 37 4.94 -6.22 0.60
N GLU A 38 5.71 -5.43 -0.15
CA GLU A 38 6.98 -5.86 -0.72
C GLU A 38 7.99 -6.24 0.36
N MET A 39 8.11 -5.47 1.44
CA MET A 39 8.98 -5.82 2.55
C MET A 39 8.60 -7.16 3.17
N ILE A 40 7.30 -7.42 3.40
CA ILE A 40 6.83 -8.71 3.92
C ILE A 40 7.22 -9.84 2.97
N LEU A 41 6.94 -9.69 1.66
CA LEU A 41 7.26 -10.73 0.67
C LEU A 41 8.76 -10.99 0.60
N LYS A 42 9.58 -9.94 0.68
CA LYS A 42 11.05 -10.04 0.66
C LYS A 42 11.60 -10.75 1.90
N GLU A 43 11.02 -10.50 3.07
CA GLU A 43 11.40 -11.25 4.28
C GLU A 43 11.00 -12.72 4.17
N LEU A 44 9.88 -13.02 3.51
CA LEU A 44 9.42 -14.40 3.32
C LEU A 44 10.17 -15.15 2.21
N ASP A 45 10.83 -14.44 1.29
CA ASP A 45 11.69 -15.01 0.23
C ASP A 45 12.81 -15.89 0.81
N ARG A 46 13.27 -15.57 2.04
CA ARG A 46 14.26 -16.36 2.77
C ARG A 46 13.84 -17.82 3.04
N PHE A 47 12.54 -18.10 2.97
CA PHE A 47 11.98 -19.43 3.17
C PHE A 47 11.82 -20.22 1.86
N GLY A 48 12.18 -19.64 0.71
CA GLY A 48 12.12 -20.31 -0.60
C GLY A 48 10.73 -20.22 -1.24
N GLU A 49 10.03 -21.36 -1.39
CA GLU A 49 8.73 -21.41 -2.06
C GLU A 49 7.63 -20.70 -1.25
N LEU A 50 7.33 -19.47 -1.67
CA LEU A 50 6.24 -18.67 -1.16
C LEU A 50 4.89 -19.15 -1.74
N PRO A 51 3.96 -19.66 -0.92
CA PRO A 51 2.65 -20.05 -1.40
C PRO A 51 1.89 -18.83 -1.92
N SER A 52 1.29 -18.95 -3.11
CA SER A 52 0.50 -17.87 -3.74
C SER A 52 -0.63 -17.36 -2.84
N ILE A 53 -1.14 -18.22 -1.96
CA ILE A 53 -2.15 -17.87 -0.94
C ILE A 53 -1.65 -16.77 -0.01
N ILE A 54 -0.38 -16.80 0.41
CA ILE A 54 0.18 -15.81 1.33
C ILE A 54 0.35 -14.48 0.60
N SER A 55 0.90 -14.49 -0.62
CA SER A 55 1.09 -13.26 -1.39
C SER A 55 -0.24 -12.61 -1.79
N SER A 56 -1.26 -13.40 -2.13
CA SER A 56 -2.61 -12.88 -2.38
C SER A 56 -3.25 -12.30 -1.12
N ALA A 57 -3.10 -12.96 0.03
CA ALA A 57 -3.67 -12.46 1.28
C ALA A 57 -2.99 -11.16 1.72
N VAL A 58 -1.66 -11.06 1.66
CA VAL A 58 -0.91 -9.82 1.97
C VAL A 58 -1.30 -8.69 1.02
N ASN A 59 -1.52 -8.97 -0.27
CA ASN A 59 -1.98 -7.97 -1.24
C ASN A 59 -3.42 -7.49 -1.03
N GLN A 60 -4.24 -8.20 -0.27
CA GLN A 60 -5.59 -7.75 0.08
C GLN A 60 -5.61 -6.85 1.32
N ILE A 61 -4.48 -6.67 2.02
CA ILE A 61 -4.42 -5.86 3.23
C ILE A 61 -4.31 -4.38 2.87
N GLU A 62 -5.35 -3.63 3.15
CA GLU A 62 -5.41 -2.17 2.97
C GLU A 62 -5.13 -1.41 4.28
N ASP A 63 -5.13 -2.13 5.41
CA ASP A 63 -4.88 -1.54 6.72
C ASP A 63 -3.38 -1.44 7.01
N LYS A 64 -2.88 -0.20 7.16
CA LYS A 64 -1.46 0.08 7.40
C LYS A 64 -0.97 -0.48 8.74
N ASP A 65 -1.81 -0.55 9.75
CA ASP A 65 -1.42 -1.00 11.09
C ASP A 65 -1.30 -2.52 11.13
N VAL A 66 -2.22 -3.22 10.45
CA VAL A 66 -2.13 -4.66 10.20
C VAL A 66 -0.87 -4.98 9.41
N LEU A 67 -0.59 -4.24 8.34
CA LEU A 67 0.59 -4.44 7.50
C LEU A 67 1.89 -4.26 8.30
N LYS A 68 2.01 -3.20 9.10
CA LYS A 68 3.17 -2.98 9.99
C LYS A 68 3.35 -4.09 11.03
N SER A 69 2.24 -4.58 11.59
CA SER A 69 2.28 -5.67 12.57
C SER A 69 2.68 -6.99 11.92
N LEU A 70 2.20 -7.27 10.71
CA LEU A 70 2.63 -8.43 9.92
C LEU A 70 4.09 -8.34 9.51
N LEU A 71 4.60 -7.18 9.13
CA LEU A 71 6.02 -6.99 8.85
C LEU A 71 6.89 -7.35 10.07
N ARG A 72 6.50 -6.90 11.27
CA ARG A 72 7.18 -7.31 12.52
C ARG A 72 7.11 -8.82 12.75
N CYS A 73 5.99 -9.46 12.43
CA CYS A 73 5.87 -10.91 12.48
C CYS A 73 6.75 -11.60 11.43
N ALA A 74 6.83 -11.10 10.19
CA ALA A 74 7.64 -11.66 9.11
C ALA A 74 9.14 -11.63 9.45
N ILE A 75 9.61 -10.57 10.10
CA ILE A 75 11.01 -10.47 10.53
C ILE A 75 11.31 -11.52 11.61
N ARG A 76 10.40 -11.72 12.56
CA ARG A 76 10.57 -12.62 13.71
C ARG A 76 10.24 -14.08 13.45
N CYS A 77 9.40 -14.37 12.46
CA CYS A 77 8.93 -15.73 12.22
C CYS A 77 10.07 -16.63 11.79
N THR A 78 10.02 -17.89 12.21
CA THR A 78 11.06 -18.89 11.91
C THR A 78 10.67 -19.82 10.77
N SER A 79 9.43 -19.72 10.27
CA SER A 79 8.89 -20.53 9.18
C SER A 79 7.66 -19.89 8.54
N LEU A 80 7.36 -20.29 7.29
CA LEU A 80 6.16 -19.86 6.53
C LEU A 80 4.85 -20.23 7.24
N GLU A 81 4.80 -21.38 7.92
CA GLU A 81 3.59 -21.80 8.65
C GLU A 81 3.24 -20.88 9.82
N GLU A 82 4.25 -20.43 10.57
CA GLU A 82 4.08 -19.50 11.69
C GLU A 82 3.50 -18.17 11.20
N PHE A 83 4.01 -17.68 10.07
CA PHE A 83 3.47 -16.48 9.42
C PHE A 83 2.03 -16.68 8.96
N LYS A 84 1.72 -17.83 8.34
CA LYS A 84 0.36 -18.17 7.88
C LYS A 84 -0.64 -18.20 9.04
N GLN A 85 -0.28 -18.75 10.19
CA GLN A 85 -1.12 -18.71 11.38
C GLN A 85 -1.32 -17.27 11.88
N ALA A 86 -0.25 -16.48 11.94
CA ALA A 86 -0.31 -15.08 12.35
C ALA A 86 -1.16 -14.20 11.41
N LEU A 87 -1.27 -14.60 10.14
CA LEU A 87 -2.11 -13.98 9.12
C LEU A 87 -3.59 -14.33 9.32
N ASN A 88 -3.91 -15.63 9.50
CA ASN A 88 -5.27 -16.10 9.78
C ASN A 88 -5.84 -15.59 11.12
N GLY A 89 -4.99 -15.26 12.09
CA GLY A 89 -5.44 -14.70 13.37
C GLY A 89 -5.77 -13.22 13.33
N ARG A 90 -5.52 -12.53 12.20
CA ARG A 90 -5.64 -11.06 12.07
C ARG A 90 -6.50 -10.60 10.89
N ILE A 91 -6.95 -11.53 10.04
CA ILE A 91 -7.89 -11.34 8.94
C ILE A 91 -9.20 -12.00 9.35
#